data_AF-A0A927U9I2-F1
#
_entry.id   AF-A0A927U9I2-F1
#
_cell.length_a   1.000
_cell.length_b   1.000
_cell.length_c   1.000
_cell.angle_alpha   90.00
_cell.angle_beta   90.00
_cell.angle_gamma   90.00
#
_symmetry.space_group_name_H-M   'P 1'
#
loop_
_entity.id
_entity.type
_entity.pdbx_description
1 polymer ?
#
loop_
_entity_poly.entity_id
_entity_poly.type
_entity_poly.pdbx_seq_one_letter_code
_entity_poly.pdbx_strand_id
1 'polypeptide(L)' 'MAFISYYFHWSEEEVLSMDHNMRRRWCSEISQINASLNPSEGKSREKSILDMTPTNMVRM' A
#
# COMPACT_ATOMS: atom_id res chain seq x y z
N MET A 1 8.76 3.71 0.83
CA MET A 1 9.20 2.80 -0.25
C MET A 1 9.35 1.36 0.20
N ALA A 2 9.64 1.09 1.49
CA ALA A 2 9.66 -0.25 2.08
C ALA A 2 8.41 -1.11 1.80
N PHE A 3 7.24 -0.50 1.57
CA PHE A 3 6.01 -1.21 1.19
C PHE A 3 6.17 -2.05 -0.10
N ILE A 4 6.71 -1.47 -1.17
CA ILE A 4 6.85 -2.19 -2.45
C ILE A 4 7.86 -3.33 -2.29
N SER A 5 9.02 -3.05 -1.71
CA SER A 5 10.05 -4.06 -1.44
C SER A 5 9.58 -5.18 -0.52
N TYR A 6 8.71 -4.89 0.46
CA TYR A 6 8.16 -5.90 1.36
C TYR A 6 7.24 -6.89 0.64
N TYR A 7 6.37 -6.41 -0.26
CA TYR A 7 5.40 -7.27 -0.96
C TYR A 7 5.97 -7.96 -2.20
N PHE A 8 6.92 -7.35 -2.92
CA PHE A 8 7.45 -7.88 -4.19
C PHE A 8 8.90 -8.35 -4.11
N HIS A 9 9.57 -8.15 -2.96
CA HIS A 9 10.98 -8.50 -2.78
C HIS A 9 11.95 -7.82 -3.76
N TRP A 10 11.54 -6.73 -4.42
CA TRP A 10 12.46 -5.88 -5.18
C TRP A 10 13.48 -5.24 -4.26
N SER A 11 14.71 -5.13 -4.78
CA SER A 11 15.78 -4.45 -4.07
C SER A 11 15.44 -2.97 -3.87
N GLU A 12 16.03 -2.38 -2.84
CA GLU A 12 15.85 -0.94 -2.57
C GLU A 12 16.32 -0.09 -3.75
N GLU A 13 17.45 -0.47 -4.37
CA GLU A 13 18.00 0.20 -5.55
C GLU A 13 17.01 0.24 -6.70
N GLU A 14 16.39 -0.89 -7.03
CA GLU A 14 15.39 -0.97 -8.10
C GLU A 14 14.19 -0.05 -7.80
N VAL A 15 13.65 -0.09 -6.59
CA VAL A 15 12.50 0.75 -6.20
C VAL A 15 12.86 2.24 -6.23
N LEU A 16 14.06 2.60 -5.79
CA LEU A 16 14.53 3.98 -5.80
C LEU A 16 14.81 4.49 -7.21
N SER A 17 15.27 3.62 -8.12
CA SER A 17 15.49 3.95 -9.53
C SER A 17 14.21 4.25 -10.32
N MET A 18 13.05 3.79 -9.85
CA MET A 18 11.77 4.03 -10.52
C MET A 18 11.38 5.51 -10.52
N ASP A 19 10.57 5.92 -11.49
CA ASP A 19 9.92 7.23 -11.43
C ASP A 19 8.93 7.31 -10.27
N HIS A 20 8.81 8.50 -9.67
CA HIS A 20 7.87 8.74 -8.58
C HIS A 20 6.42 8.37 -8.94
N ASN A 21 6.02 8.63 -10.19
CA ASN A 21 4.69 8.27 -10.69
C ASN A 21 4.49 6.76 -10.77
N MET A 22 5.53 6.04 -11.19
CA MET A 22 5.51 4.58 -11.28
C MET A 22 5.39 3.95 -9.90
N ARG A 23 6.13 4.46 -8.91
CA ARG A 23 6.00 4.02 -7.50
C ARG A 23 4.59 4.23 -6.95
N ARG A 24 3.97 5.39 -7.20
CA ARG A 24 2.60 5.66 -6.75
C ARG A 24 1.58 4.71 -7.39
N ARG A 25 1.74 4.43 -8.68
CA ARG A 25 0.90 3.47 -9.40
C ARG A 25 1.01 2.08 -8.78
N TRP A 26 2.24 1.59 -8.58
CA TRP A 26 2.47 0.28 -7.95
C TRP A 26 1.86 0.19 -6.56
N CYS A 27 2.02 1.20 -5.70
CA CYS A 27 1.36 1.18 -4.38
C CYS A 27 -0.18 0.99 -4.47
N SER A 28 -0.83 1.59 -5.47
CA SER A 28 -2.28 1.43 -5.69
C SER A 28 -2.64 0.04 -6.22
N GLU A 29 -1.93 -0.45 -7.25
CA GLU A 29 -2.18 -1.75 -7.84
C GLU A 29 -1.98 -2.89 -6.83
N ILE A 30 -0.91 -2.83 -6.04
CA ILE A 30 -0.62 -3.81 -4.98
C ILE A 30 -1.74 -3.83 -3.94
N SER A 31 -2.22 -2.66 -3.53
CA SER A 31 -3.34 -2.54 -2.58
C SER A 31 -4.63 -3.15 -3.15
N GLN A 32 -4.91 -2.92 -4.44
CA GLN A 32 -6.09 -3.49 -5.10
C GLN A 32 -6.00 -5.02 -5.22
N ILE A 33 -4.84 -5.55 -5.63
CA ILE A 33 -4.61 -7.00 -5.71
C ILE A 33 -4.80 -7.62 -4.34
N ASN A 34 -4.16 -7.09 -3.30
CA ASN A 34 -4.27 -7.60 -1.94
C ASN A 34 -5.72 -7.54 -1.41
N ALA A 35 -6.46 -6.47 -1.72
CA ALA A 35 -7.87 -6.37 -1.37
C ALA A 35 -8.75 -7.41 -2.09
N SER A 36 -8.41 -7.75 -3.34
CA SER A 36 -9.14 -8.76 -4.13
C SER A 36 -8.83 -10.20 -3.71
N LEU A 37 -7.57 -10.48 -3.33
CA LEU A 37 -7.11 -11.81 -2.91
C LEU A 37 -7.59 -12.19 -1.51
N ASN A 38 -7.94 -11.21 -0.68
CA ASN A 38 -8.58 -11.41 0.62
C ASN A 38 -10.06 -11.00 0.55
N PRO A 39 -10.94 -11.78 -0.15
CA PRO A 39 -12.37 -11.61 -0.02
C PRO A 39 -12.75 -11.97 1.42
N SER A 40 -12.92 -10.95 2.25
CA SER A 40 -13.21 -11.10 3.67
C SER A 40 -14.60 -11.68 3.88
N GLU A 41 -14.72 -13.01 3.90
CA GLU A 41 -15.80 -13.73 4.56
C GLU A 41 -15.61 -13.55 6.09
N GLY A 42 -16.01 -12.38 6.62
CA GLY A 42 -16.20 -12.19 8.08
C GLY A 42 -15.02 -11.66 8.93
N LYS A 43 -13.88 -11.23 8.36
CA LYS A 43 -12.81 -10.53 9.13
C LYS A 43 -12.70 -9.08 8.70
N SER A 44 -12.50 -8.15 9.66
CA SER A 44 -12.34 -6.73 9.35
C SER A 44 -11.21 -6.56 8.33
N ARG A 45 -11.51 -5.91 7.19
CA ARG A 45 -10.50 -5.59 6.18
C ARG A 45 -9.30 -4.94 6.87
N GLU A 46 -8.11 -5.51 6.71
CA GLU A 46 -6.88 -4.85 7.15
C GLU A 46 -6.81 -3.52 6.40
N LYS A 47 -6.81 -2.41 7.15
CA LYS A 47 -6.77 -1.08 6.56
C LYS A 47 -5.42 -0.92 5.87
N SER A 48 -5.41 -0.60 4.58
CA SER A 48 -4.17 -0.26 3.91
C SER A 48 -3.56 0.94 4.61
N ILE A 49 -2.23 0.99 4.69
CA ILE A 49 -1.51 2.13 5.25
C ILE A 49 -1.84 3.43 4.50
N LEU A 50 -2.31 3.33 3.25
CA LEU A 50 -2.78 4.45 2.44
C LEU A 50 -4.14 5.01 2.89
N ASP A 51 -4.96 4.19 3.56
CA ASP A 51 -6.30 4.56 4.04
C ASP A 51 -6.28 5.03 5.51
N MET A 52 -5.11 5.03 6.15
CA MET A 52 -4.96 5.53 7.51
C MET A 52 -5.01 7.07 7.51
N THR A 53 -6.16 7.62 7.87
CA THR A 53 -6.28 9.05 8.19
C THR A 53 -5.52 9.35 9.49
N PRO A 54 -4.72 10.42 9.55
CA PRO A 54 -4.09 10.83 10.80
C PRO A 54 -5.19 11.20 11.80
N THR A 55 -5.15 10.59 12.99
CA THR A 55 -6.10 10.78 14.10
C THR A 55 -6.30 12.24 14.53
N ASN A 56 -5.46 13.17 14.05
CA ASN A 56 -5.46 14.58 14.44
C ASN A 56 -6.48 15.48 13.69
N MET A 57 -7.34 14.94 12.81
CA MET A 57 -8.39 15.74 12.13
C MET A 57 -9.78 15.68 12.79
N VAL A 58 -9.96 14.92 13.87
CA VAL A 58 -11.29 14.75 14.52
C VAL A 58 -11.47 15.70 15.73
N ARG A 59 -10.60 16.70 15.89
CA ARG A 59 -10.69 17.70 16.97
C ARG A 59 -10.53 19.12 16.42
N MET A 60 -11.57 19.63 15.75
CA MET A 60 -11.86 21.06 15.61
C MET A 60 -13.37 21.25 15.63
#